data_AF-A0A920RQG4-F1
#
_entry.id   AF-A0A920RQG4-F1
#
_cell.length_a   1.000
_cell.length_b   1.000
_cell.length_c   1.000
_cell.angle_alpha   90.00
_cell.angle_beta   90.00
_cell.angle_gamma   90.00
#
_symmetry.space_group_name_H-M   'P 1'
#
loop_
_entity.id
_entity.type
_entity.pdbx_description
1 polymer ?
#
loop_
_entity_poly.entity_id
_entity_poly.type
_entity_poly.pdbx_seq_one_letter_code
_entity_poly.pdbx_strand_id
1 'polypeptide(L)'
;MLRRQPAQNKQIITIPTANQPHMSRAGKWSGLPPAEKTARITLQEVRRCANEGIHLASFALIEDYFYLDLVNFVEQMAQVSGGIAAYCNANDLGNMVIDSFVAGRRRRRAM
;
A
#
# COMPACT_ATOMS: atom_id res chain seq x y z
N MET A 1 -11.24 11.41 -4.59
CA MET A 1 -10.48 12.68 -4.45
C MET A 1 -9.38 12.79 -5.51
N LEU A 2 -8.47 11.81 -5.63
CA LEU A 2 -7.42 11.77 -6.67
C LEU A 2 -7.95 11.74 -8.12
N ARG A 3 -9.06 11.03 -8.38
CA ARG A 3 -9.65 10.95 -9.73
C ARG A 3 -9.99 12.32 -10.34
N ARG A 4 -10.42 13.26 -9.51
CA ARG A 4 -10.84 14.62 -9.91
C ARG A 4 -9.66 15.58 -10.06
N GLN A 5 -8.44 15.16 -9.69
CA GLN A 5 -7.26 16.01 -9.83
C GLN A 5 -6.81 16.07 -11.29
N PRO A 6 -6.42 17.27 -11.78
CA PRO A 6 -5.92 17.46 -13.14
C PRO A 6 -4.49 16.93 -13.32
N ALA A 7 -3.78 16.65 -12.21
CA ALA A 7 -2.44 16.10 -12.25
C ALA A 7 -2.40 14.79 -13.04
N GLN A 8 -1.47 14.71 -13.99
CA GLN A 8 -1.24 13.48 -14.75
C GLN A 8 -0.67 12.39 -13.86
N ASN A 9 0.18 12.73 -12.88
CA ASN A 9 0.78 11.74 -11.99
C ASN A 9 -0.11 11.41 -10.78
N LYS A 10 -1.06 10.51 -10.96
CA LYS A 10 -1.91 10.00 -9.88
C LYS A 10 -1.27 8.75 -9.27
N GLN A 11 -0.80 8.87 -8.04
CA GLN A 11 -0.20 7.76 -7.31
C GLN A 11 -0.74 7.68 -5.88
N ILE A 12 -0.78 6.48 -5.33
CA ILE A 12 -1.04 6.21 -3.91
C ILE A 12 0.20 5.47 -3.38
N ILE A 13 0.82 6.05 -2.35
CA ILE A 13 1.91 5.43 -1.62
C ILE A 13 1.38 5.02 -0.26
N THR A 14 1.44 3.73 0.04
CA THR A 14 0.93 3.16 1.30
C THR A 14 2.10 2.68 2.13
N ILE A 15 2.12 3.06 3.41
CA ILE A 15 3.04 2.52 4.41
C ILE A 15 2.18 1.90 5.50
N PRO A 16 1.88 0.59 5.43
CA PRO A 16 1.05 -0.07 6.42
C PRO A 16 1.76 -0.10 7.77
N THR A 17 1.08 0.34 8.82
CA THR A 17 1.58 0.20 10.18
C THR A 17 0.84 -0.95 10.87
N ALA A 18 1.57 -1.79 11.58
CA ALA A 18 0.99 -2.97 12.23
C ALA A 18 0.13 -2.66 13.48
N ASN A 19 -0.11 -1.39 13.75
CA ASN A 19 -0.69 -0.89 14.99
C ASN A 19 -1.98 -0.09 14.81
N GLN A 20 -2.71 -0.21 13.70
CA GLN A 20 -4.07 0.32 13.66
C GLN A 20 -5.02 -0.66 14.37
N PRO A 21 -5.47 -0.39 15.62
CA PRO A 21 -6.47 -1.23 16.25
C PRO A 21 -7.75 -1.16 15.42
N HIS A 22 -8.11 -2.28 14.81
CA HIS A 22 -9.46 -2.44 14.28
C HIS A 22 -10.44 -2.45 15.45
N MET A 23 -11.17 -1.36 15.67
CA MET A 23 -12.28 -1.37 16.62
C MET A 23 -13.45 -2.12 15.98
N SER A 24 -13.62 -3.39 16.35
CA SER A 24 -14.84 -4.13 16.04
C SER A 24 -16.03 -3.48 16.78
N ARG A 25 -17.24 -3.55 16.20
CA ARG A 25 -18.51 -3.04 16.80
C ARG A 25 -18.81 -3.64 18.20
N ALA A 26 -18.02 -4.61 18.66
CA ALA A 26 -18.12 -5.31 19.93
C ALA A 26 -16.96 -5.01 20.92
N GLY A 27 -16.13 -3.99 20.67
CA GLY A 27 -15.14 -3.53 21.66
C GLY A 27 -14.00 -4.52 21.96
N LYS A 28 -13.54 -5.29 20.97
CA LYS A 28 -12.29 -6.06 21.09
C LYS A 28 -11.20 -5.49 20.19
N TRP A 29 -10.02 -5.30 20.78
CA TRP A 29 -8.77 -4.91 20.13
C TRP A 29 -8.06 -6.19 19.69
N SER A 30 -7.86 -6.38 18.39
CA SER A 30 -7.01 -7.44 17.85
C SER A 30 -5.86 -6.80 17.07
N GLY A 31 -4.62 -7.11 17.47
CA GLY A 31 -3.43 -6.85 16.66
C GLY A 31 -3.47 -7.62 15.34
N LEU A 32 -2.73 -7.13 14.35
CA LEU A 32 -2.71 -7.56 12.94
C LEU A 32 -2.60 -9.09 12.73
N PRO A 33 -3.08 -9.64 11.59
CA PRO A 33 -3.43 -8.96 10.32
C PRO A 33 -4.81 -8.25 10.35
N PRO A 34 -5.14 -7.35 9.38
CA PRO A 34 -6.50 -6.83 9.29
C PRO A 34 -7.45 -8.03 9.25
N ALA A 35 -8.52 -8.00 10.06
CA ALA A 35 -9.55 -9.03 10.02
C ALA A 35 -9.86 -9.33 8.54
N GLU A 36 -9.92 -10.61 8.14
CA GLU A 36 -9.97 -11.05 6.73
C GLU A 36 -10.93 -10.23 5.85
N LYS A 37 -12.06 -9.82 6.43
CA LYS A 37 -13.01 -8.89 5.84
C LYS A 37 -12.39 -7.54 5.40
N THR A 38 -11.63 -6.87 6.26
CA THR A 38 -10.95 -5.62 5.93
C THR A 38 -9.91 -5.83 4.84
N ALA A 39 -9.07 -6.88 4.95
CA ALA A 39 -8.07 -7.17 3.94
C ALA A 39 -8.70 -7.29 2.55
N ARG A 40 -9.80 -8.04 2.44
CA ARG A 40 -10.57 -8.18 1.20
C ARG A 40 -11.12 -6.86 0.67
N ILE A 41 -11.72 -6.03 1.52
CA ILE A 41 -12.26 -4.71 1.12
C ILE A 41 -11.12 -3.82 0.61
N THR A 42 -9.97 -3.81 1.30
CA THR A 42 -8.81 -3.03 0.88
C THR A 42 -8.27 -3.50 -0.47
N LEU A 43 -8.13 -4.80 -0.69
CA LEU A 43 -7.68 -5.33 -1.99
C LEU A 43 -8.65 -5.00 -3.12
N GLN A 44 -9.97 -4.99 -2.86
CA GLN A 44 -10.97 -4.55 -3.84
C GLN A 44 -10.79 -3.08 -4.22
N GLU A 45 -10.56 -2.20 -3.24
CA GLU A 45 -10.33 -0.78 -3.51
C GLU A 45 -8.99 -0.53 -4.20
N VAL A 46 -7.95 -1.28 -3.86
CA VAL A 46 -6.65 -1.27 -4.56
C VAL A 46 -6.84 -1.62 -6.04
N ARG A 47 -7.58 -2.68 -6.34
CA ARG A 47 -7.91 -3.08 -7.72
C ARG A 47 -8.64 -1.96 -8.46
N ARG A 48 -9.62 -1.35 -7.80
CA ARG A 48 -10.40 -0.24 -8.37
C ARG A 48 -9.51 0.96 -8.69
N CYS A 49 -8.63 1.36 -7.77
CA CYS A 49 -7.69 2.46 -7.99
C CYS A 49 -6.76 2.16 -9.18
N ALA A 50 -6.23 0.95 -9.27
CA ALA A 50 -5.40 0.51 -10.38
C ALA A 50 -6.15 0.57 -11.72
N ASN A 51 -7.41 0.11 -11.76
CA ASN A 51 -8.27 0.21 -12.95
C ASN A 51 -8.57 1.67 -13.35
N GLU A 52 -8.54 2.61 -12.41
CA GLU A 52 -8.65 4.05 -12.69
C GLU A 52 -7.32 4.69 -13.14
N GLY A 53 -6.27 3.89 -13.36
CA GLY A 53 -4.95 4.35 -13.79
C GLY A 53 -4.15 5.05 -12.68
N ILE A 54 -4.50 4.81 -11.42
CA ILE A 54 -3.76 5.30 -10.26
C ILE A 54 -2.68 4.28 -9.92
N HIS A 55 -1.41 4.69 -9.95
CA HIS A 55 -0.29 3.82 -9.62
C HIS A 55 -0.20 3.60 -8.11
N LEU A 56 -0.03 2.35 -7.67
CA LEU A 56 0.13 2.03 -6.26
C LEU A 56 1.55 1.55 -5.95
N ALA A 57 2.09 2.05 -4.84
CA ALA A 57 3.32 1.54 -4.25
C ALA A 57 3.10 1.33 -2.75
N SER A 58 3.41 0.14 -2.25
CA SER A 58 3.16 -0.25 -0.87
C SER A 58 4.48 -0.69 -0.23
N PHE A 59 4.79 -0.12 0.94
CA PHE A 59 6.05 -0.32 1.64
C PHE A 59 5.78 -0.85 3.06
N ALA A 60 6.10 -2.12 3.30
CA ALA A 60 6.06 -2.69 4.64
C ALA A 60 7.30 -2.24 5.43
N LEU A 61 7.07 -1.55 6.55
CA LEU A 61 8.12 -1.26 7.51
C LEU A 61 8.28 -2.48 8.43
N ILE A 62 9.41 -3.17 8.33
CA ILE A 62 9.70 -4.37 9.11
C ILE A 62 10.91 -4.06 9.98
N GLU A 63 10.66 -3.78 11.25
CA GLU A 63 11.72 -3.69 12.27
C GLU A 63 11.91 -5.04 12.97
N ASP A 64 10.84 -5.85 13.05
CA ASP A 64 10.82 -7.17 13.69
C ASP A 64 10.14 -8.23 12.80
N TYR A 65 10.58 -9.49 12.93
CA TYR A 65 10.03 -10.66 12.22
C TYR A 65 8.53 -10.93 12.49
N PHE A 66 7.94 -10.28 13.50
CA PHE A 66 6.55 -10.44 13.89
C PHE A 66 5.53 -9.93 12.86
N TYR A 67 5.99 -9.22 11.82
CA TYR A 67 5.13 -8.58 10.81
C TYR A 67 5.12 -9.29 9.45
N LEU A 68 5.43 -10.59 9.40
CA LEU A 68 5.37 -11.40 8.17
C LEU A 68 4.01 -11.33 7.46
N ASP A 69 2.91 -11.29 8.20
CA ASP A 69 1.57 -11.15 7.61
C ASP A 69 1.36 -9.81 6.90
N LEU A 70 2.05 -8.75 7.36
CA LEU A 70 2.04 -7.45 6.70
C LEU A 70 2.75 -7.50 5.35
N VAL A 71 3.83 -8.29 5.25
CA VAL A 71 4.56 -8.52 4.00
C VAL A 71 3.64 -9.19 2.99
N ASN A 72 3.01 -10.30 3.38
CA ASN A 72 2.07 -11.02 2.53
C ASN A 72 0.93 -10.10 2.03
N PHE A 73 0.41 -9.24 2.91
CA PHE A 73 -0.63 -8.31 2.53
C PHE A 73 -0.15 -7.25 1.52
N VAL A 74 1.04 -6.69 1.73
CA VAL A 74 1.66 -5.73 0.80
C VAL A 74 1.92 -6.36 -0.57
N GLU A 75 2.37 -7.62 -0.60
CA GLU A 75 2.52 -8.38 -1.84
C GLU A 75 1.19 -8.57 -2.58
N GLN A 76 0.12 -8.93 -1.87
CA GLN A 76 -1.21 -9.04 -2.46
C GLN A 76 -1.69 -7.70 -3.05
N MET A 77 -1.42 -6.58 -2.38
CA MET A 77 -1.74 -5.26 -2.92
C MET A 77 -1.01 -4.97 -4.23
N ALA A 78 0.28 -5.32 -4.33
CA ALA A 78 1.04 -5.16 -5.56
C ALA A 78 0.54 -6.08 -6.67
N GLN A 79 0.24 -7.34 -6.35
CA GLN A 79 -0.30 -8.30 -7.32
C GLN A 79 -1.61 -7.84 -7.94
N VAL A 80 -2.52 -7.31 -7.11
CA VAL A 80 -3.85 -6.86 -7.56
C VAL A 80 -3.78 -5.53 -8.31
N SER A 81 -2.79 -4.68 -8.02
CA SER A 81 -2.63 -3.37 -8.67
C SER A 81 -1.69 -3.37 -9.87
N GLY A 82 -0.84 -4.39 -10.03
CA GLY A 82 0.35 -4.33 -10.90
C GLY A 82 1.39 -3.30 -10.42
N GLY A 83 1.28 -2.87 -9.16
CA GLY A 83 2.10 -1.83 -8.55
C GLY A 83 3.36 -2.38 -7.89
N ILE A 84 3.94 -1.58 -6.99
CA ILE A 84 5.17 -1.93 -6.27
C ILE A 84 4.82 -2.43 -4.87
N ALA A 85 5.46 -3.53 -4.46
CA ALA A 85 5.57 -3.98 -3.07
C ALA A 85 7.05 -3.97 -2.69
N ALA A 86 7.38 -3.40 -1.54
CA ALA A 86 8.72 -3.49 -0.97
C ALA A 86 8.64 -3.61 0.55
N TYR A 87 9.64 -4.26 1.12
CA TYR A 87 9.87 -4.34 2.55
C TYR A 87 11.17 -3.61 2.89
N CYS A 88 11.15 -2.84 3.97
CA CYS A 88 12.28 -2.00 4.34
C CYS A 88 12.32 -1.75 5.85
N ASN A 89 13.49 -1.39 6.35
CA ASN A 89 13.65 -0.80 7.68
C ASN A 89 13.45 0.73 7.58
N ALA A 90 13.43 1.41 8.73
CA ALA A 90 13.19 2.85 8.80
C ALA A 90 14.25 3.70 8.08
N ASN A 91 15.49 3.23 8.02
CA ASN A 91 16.59 3.96 7.37
C ASN A 91 16.45 3.97 5.84
N ASP A 92 15.87 2.92 5.25
CA ASP A 92 15.77 2.76 3.80
C ASP A 92 14.45 3.29 3.21
N LEU A 93 13.40 3.38 4.04
CA LEU A 93 12.05 3.76 3.60
C LEU A 93 12.01 5.06 2.81
N GLY A 94 12.73 6.09 3.28
CA GLY A 94 12.73 7.42 2.65
C GLY A 94 13.22 7.37 1.21
N ASN A 95 14.35 6.69 0.97
CA ASN A 95 14.93 6.55 -0.37
C ASN A 95 14.00 5.75 -1.29
N MET A 96 13.45 4.64 -0.79
CA MET A 96 12.55 3.80 -1.58
C MET A 96 11.26 4.52 -2.01
N VAL A 97 10.69 5.34 -1.12
CA VAL A 97 9.50 6.15 -1.43
C VAL A 97 9.80 7.17 -2.53
N ILE A 98 10.94 7.86 -2.44
CA ILE A 98 11.35 8.86 -3.44
C ILE A 98 11.59 8.19 -4.79
N ASP A 99 12.33 7.08 -4.81
CA ASP A 99 12.65 6.35 -6.04
C ASP A 99 11.39 5.84 -6.73
N SER A 100 10.47 5.26 -5.97
CA SER A 100 9.16 4.81 -6.48
C SER A 100 8.34 5.97 -7.06
N PHE A 101 8.27 7.09 -6.35
CA PHE A 101 7.55 8.26 -6.83
C PHE A 101 8.14 8.82 -8.14
N VAL A 102 9.47 8.90 -8.24
CA VAL A 102 10.18 9.34 -9.44
C VAL A 102 9.99 8.33 -10.58
N ALA A 103 10.12 7.04 -10.33
CA ALA A 103 9.94 5.99 -11.32
C ALA A 103 8.52 6.00 -11.90
N GLY A 104 7.49 6.16 -11.05
CA GLY A 104 6.11 6.32 -11.48
C GLY A 104 5.90 7.56 -12.36
N ARG A 105 6.62 8.66 -12.10
CA ARG A 105 6.65 9.84 -13.00
C ARG A 105 7.29 9.53 -14.36
N ARG A 106 8.36 8.74 -14.38
CA ARG A 106 9.10 8.38 -15.62
C ARG A 106 8.31 7.43 -16.52
N ARG A 107 7.68 6.38 -15.98
CA ARG A 107 6.82 5.46 -16.76
C ARG A 107 5.72 6.21 -17.53
N ARG A 108 5.23 7.33 -17.01
CA ARG A 108 4.20 8.13 -17.68
C ARG A 108 4.74 9.08 -18.75
N ARG A 109 6.01 9.48 -18.69
CA ARG A 109 6.66 10.25 -19.77
C ARG A 109 7.02 9.39 -20.98
N ALA A 110 7.11 8.07 -20.79
CA ALA A 110 7.27 7.11 -21.88
C ALA A 110 5.90 6.73 -22.47
N MET A 111 5.19 7.71 -23.03
CA MET A 111 4.03 7.57 -23.91
C MET A 111 3.94 8.79 -24.80
#